data_AF-A0A651GVG0-F1
#
_entry.id   AF-A0A651GVG0-F1
#
_cell.length_a   1.000
_cell.length_b   1.000
_cell.length_c   1.000
_cell.angle_alpha   90.00
_cell.angle_beta   90.00
_cell.angle_gamma   90.00
#
_symmetry.space_group_name_H-M   'P 1'
#
loop_
_entity.id
_entity.type
_entity.pdbx_description
1 polymer ?
#
loop_
_entity_poly.entity_id
_entity_poly.type
_entity_poly.pdbx_seq_one_letter_code
_entity_poly.pdbx_strand_id
1 'polypeptide(L)'
;MKHLAFLILFPTLIAVTSACKSLVTLDDVKKQETKAKKATEEARKESTALADLKTQYSIDEVKRQIDALEKEQKAAKKDIKKLKGIATETAVGTTAGTLKTLEERSSAIDGQIKDLKAKQPENWDEAVRTISQDIRSINAELDKIMSNLR
;
A
#
# COMPACT_ATOMS: atom_id res chain seq x y z
N MET A 1 -16.23 1.28 50.24
CA MET A 1 -14.94 1.67 50.85
C MET A 1 -13.86 0.85 50.16
N LYS A 2 -13.07 1.49 49.31
CA LYS A 2 -11.64 1.80 49.56
C LYS A 2 -10.72 0.58 49.37
N HIS A 3 -10.01 0.66 48.24
CA HIS A 3 -8.58 0.42 48.05
C HIS A 3 -8.00 -1.00 48.01
N LEU A 4 -7.19 -1.15 46.94
CA LEU A 4 -5.86 -1.76 46.88
C LEU A 4 -5.74 -3.25 47.20
N ALA A 5 -5.32 -4.02 46.19
CA ALA A 5 -3.92 -4.42 46.04
C ALA A 5 -3.84 -5.53 44.97
N PHE A 6 -3.54 -5.14 43.73
CA PHE A 6 -3.16 -6.09 42.70
C PHE A 6 -1.69 -6.46 42.95
N LEU A 7 -1.48 -7.59 43.62
CA LEU A 7 -0.18 -8.10 44.03
C LEU A 7 0.03 -9.43 43.32
N ILE A 8 0.61 -9.38 42.11
CA ILE A 8 1.48 -10.44 41.59
C ILE A 8 2.70 -9.73 41.00
N LEU A 9 3.58 -9.32 41.91
CA LEU A 9 5.00 -9.11 41.67
C LEU A 9 5.57 -10.40 41.08
N PHE A 10 6.02 -10.35 39.83
CA PHE A 10 6.96 -11.33 39.29
C PHE A 10 8.37 -10.96 39.81
N PRO A 11 9.01 -11.81 40.63
CA PRO A 11 10.38 -11.59 41.07
C PRO A 11 11.30 -12.51 40.26
N THR A 12 12.15 -11.95 39.39
CA THR A 12 13.45 -12.57 39.04
C THR A 12 14.38 -11.53 38.45
N LEU A 13 14.92 -10.70 39.33
CA LEU A 13 16.20 -10.03 39.13
C LEU A 13 17.29 -10.96 39.68
N ILE A 14 17.94 -11.79 38.86
CA ILE A 14 19.24 -12.39 39.20
C ILE A 14 20.14 -12.45 37.95
N ALA A 15 21.21 -11.65 38.05
CA ALA A 15 22.56 -11.84 37.52
C ALA A 15 22.79 -11.91 35.99
N VAL A 16 23.07 -10.74 35.41
CA VAL A 16 24.21 -10.61 34.48
C VAL A 16 25.08 -9.45 34.97
N THR A 17 25.82 -9.68 36.04
CA THR A 17 26.97 -8.85 36.44
C THR A 17 28.24 -9.54 35.97
N SER A 18 28.52 -9.48 34.67
CA SER A 18 29.81 -9.91 34.12
C SER A 18 30.18 -9.01 32.93
N ALA A 19 31.16 -8.14 33.17
CA ALA A 19 31.91 -7.32 32.20
C ALA A 19 31.22 -6.09 31.56
N CYS A 20 30.87 -5.08 32.37
CA CYS A 20 30.85 -3.68 31.91
C CYS A 20 32.29 -3.16 31.74
N LYS A 21 32.96 -3.55 30.64
CA LYS A 21 34.13 -2.85 30.09
C LYS A 21 33.98 -2.76 28.58
N SER A 22 32.97 -2.04 28.10
CA SER A 22 33.10 -1.39 26.79
C SER A 22 33.37 0.08 27.07
N LEU A 23 34.65 0.45 27.07
CA LEU A 23 35.03 1.85 26.98
C LEU A 23 34.56 2.30 25.58
N VAL A 24 33.38 2.93 25.49
CA VAL A 24 32.89 3.46 24.20
C VAL A 24 33.81 4.61 23.84
N THR A 25 34.58 4.44 22.77
CA THR A 25 35.50 5.47 22.30
C THR A 25 34.77 6.46 21.40
N LEU A 26 35.33 7.66 21.25
CA LEU A 26 34.82 8.65 20.29
C LEU A 26 34.77 8.07 18.86
N ASP A 27 35.71 7.20 18.51
CA ASP A 27 35.75 6.53 17.20
C ASP A 27 34.63 5.50 17.04
N ASP A 28 34.24 4.81 18.12
CA ASP A 28 33.06 3.94 18.11
C ASP A 28 31.78 4.73 17.85
N VAL A 29 31.64 5.90 18.47
CA VAL A 29 30.47 6.75 18.25
C VAL A 29 30.44 7.30 16.82
N LYS A 30 31.57 7.79 16.28
CA LYS A 30 31.66 8.22 14.86
C LYS A 30 31.32 7.10 13.88
N LYS A 31 31.76 5.86 14.18
CA LYS A 31 31.43 4.69 13.37
C LYS A 31 29.93 4.39 13.42
N GLN A 32 29.29 4.53 14.57
CA GLN A 32 27.85 4.36 14.70
C GLN A 32 27.07 5.49 14.00
N GLU A 33 27.51 6.74 14.11
CA GLU A 33 26.93 7.88 13.40
C GLU A 33 26.94 7.64 11.88
N THR A 34 28.08 7.23 11.34
CA THR A 34 28.23 6.95 9.90
C THR A 34 27.28 5.83 9.46
N LYS A 35 27.18 4.76 10.26
CA LYS A 35 26.25 3.66 10.00
C LYS A 35 24.78 4.12 10.06
N ALA A 36 24.43 4.93 11.06
CA ALA A 36 23.08 5.45 11.22
C ALA A 36 22.71 6.36 10.04
N LYS A 37 23.58 7.30 9.67
CA LYS A 37 23.39 8.15 8.48
C LYS A 37 23.19 7.34 7.21
N LYS A 38 24.04 6.33 6.99
CA LYS A 38 23.90 5.42 5.84
C LYS A 38 22.56 4.68 5.84
N ALA A 39 22.17 4.12 6.99
CA ALA A 39 20.90 3.41 7.14
C ALA A 39 19.69 4.33 6.90
N THR A 40 19.74 5.58 7.37
CA THR A 40 18.64 6.54 7.11
C THR A 40 18.55 6.93 5.62
N GLU A 41 19.68 7.06 4.93
CA GLU A 41 19.68 7.34 3.49
C GLU A 41 19.19 6.15 2.67
N GLU A 42 19.55 4.92 3.06
CA GLU A 42 19.02 3.68 2.48
C GLU A 42 17.49 3.59 2.70
N ALA A 43 17.01 3.82 3.92
CA ALA A 43 15.58 3.83 4.24
C ALA A 43 14.81 4.88 3.42
N ARG A 44 15.39 6.06 3.18
CA ARG A 44 14.79 7.09 2.31
C ARG A 44 14.59 6.57 0.89
N LYS A 45 15.64 5.99 0.30
CA LYS A 45 15.63 5.45 -1.06
C LYS A 45 14.62 4.33 -1.19
N GLU A 46 14.62 3.40 -0.24
CA GLU A 46 13.68 2.27 -0.23
C GLU A 46 12.23 2.74 -0.10
N SER A 47 11.93 3.72 0.76
CA SER A 47 10.57 4.23 0.91
C SER A 47 10.06 4.90 -0.38
N THR A 48 10.93 5.62 -1.09
CA THR A 48 10.58 6.28 -2.35
C THR A 48 10.34 5.24 -3.44
N ALA A 49 11.25 4.27 -3.58
CA ALA A 49 11.10 3.18 -4.52
C ALA A 49 9.85 2.33 -4.26
N LEU A 50 9.50 2.09 -2.99
CA LEU A 50 8.30 1.37 -2.60
C LEU A 50 7.03 2.16 -2.95
N ALA A 51 7.03 3.48 -2.71
CA ALA A 51 5.92 4.36 -3.09
C ALA A 51 5.68 4.34 -4.61
N ASP A 52 6.74 4.44 -5.41
CA ASP A 52 6.66 4.35 -6.87
C ASP A 52 6.11 2.98 -7.31
N LEU A 53 6.62 1.90 -6.71
CA LEU A 53 6.16 0.54 -7.02
C LEU A 53 4.67 0.35 -6.69
N LYS A 54 4.20 0.89 -5.56
CA LYS A 54 2.79 0.83 -5.16
C LYS A 54 1.90 1.59 -6.12
N THR A 55 2.30 2.79 -6.53
CA THR A 55 1.59 3.58 -7.55
C THR A 55 1.48 2.82 -8.86
N GLN A 56 2.59 2.25 -9.36
CA GLN A 56 2.59 1.46 -10.59
C GLN A 56 1.70 0.22 -10.48
N TYR A 57 1.77 -0.51 -9.36
CA TYR A 57 0.93 -1.68 -9.14
C TYR A 57 -0.56 -1.32 -9.13
N SER A 58 -0.94 -0.19 -8.52
CA SER A 58 -2.31 0.31 -8.55
C SER A 58 -2.78 0.61 -9.98
N ILE A 59 -1.93 1.22 -10.80
CA ILE A 59 -2.24 1.53 -12.21
C ILE A 59 -2.42 0.24 -13.01
N ASP A 60 -1.49 -0.70 -12.88
CA ASP A 60 -1.52 -1.97 -13.61
C ASP A 60 -2.73 -2.83 -13.25
N GLU A 61 -3.12 -2.83 -11.98
CA GLU A 61 -4.30 -3.56 -11.52
C GLU A 61 -5.58 -2.97 -12.09
N VAL A 62 -5.74 -1.63 -12.06
CA VAL A 62 -6.87 -0.95 -12.70
C VAL A 62 -6.92 -1.26 -14.20
N LYS A 63 -5.77 -1.22 -14.87
CA LYS A 63 -5.67 -1.55 -16.31
C LYS A 63 -6.10 -2.99 -16.59
N ARG A 64 -5.64 -3.96 -15.79
CA ARG A 64 -6.03 -5.37 -15.93
C ARG A 64 -7.53 -5.58 -15.73
N GLN A 65 -8.13 -4.89 -14.76
CA GLN A 65 -9.59 -4.93 -14.53
C GLN A 65 -10.37 -4.35 -15.72
N ILE A 66 -9.92 -3.22 -16.27
CA ILE A 66 -10.53 -2.63 -17.47
C ILE A 66 -10.43 -3.60 -18.66
N ASP A 67 -9.25 -4.17 -18.93
CA ASP A 67 -9.07 -5.11 -20.04
C ASP A 67 -9.96 -6.35 -19.92
N ALA A 68 -10.19 -6.84 -18.70
CA ALA A 68 -11.10 -7.95 -18.43
C ALA A 68 -12.56 -7.57 -18.70
N LEU A 69 -12.99 -6.40 -18.21
CA LEU A 69 -14.34 -5.89 -18.43
C LEU A 69 -14.61 -5.58 -19.91
N GLU A 70 -13.63 -5.04 -20.65
CA GLU A 70 -13.76 -4.79 -22.09
C GLU A 70 -13.94 -6.10 -22.89
N LYS A 71 -13.25 -7.18 -22.49
CA LYS A 71 -13.46 -8.51 -23.07
C LYS A 71 -14.86 -9.05 -22.78
N GLU A 72 -15.33 -8.92 -21.54
CA GLU A 72 -16.68 -9.33 -21.14
C GLU A 72 -17.75 -8.54 -21.90
N GLN A 73 -17.56 -7.22 -22.03
CA GLN A 73 -18.45 -6.34 -22.78
C GLN A 73 -18.54 -6.75 -24.26
N LYS A 74 -17.40 -7.08 -24.87
CA LYS A 74 -17.36 -7.54 -26.26
C LYS A 74 -18.12 -8.85 -26.44
N ALA A 75 -18.03 -9.77 -25.48
CA ALA A 75 -18.80 -11.00 -25.48
C ALA A 75 -20.30 -10.72 -25.34
N ALA A 76 -20.70 -9.90 -24.36
CA ALA A 76 -22.10 -9.51 -24.15
C ALA A 76 -22.71 -8.84 -25.39
N LYS A 77 -22.00 -7.91 -26.03
CA LYS A 77 -22.42 -7.27 -27.30
C LYS A 77 -22.61 -8.27 -28.44
N LYS A 78 -21.74 -9.28 -28.53
CA LYS A 78 -21.87 -10.35 -29.54
C LYS A 78 -23.12 -11.20 -29.28
N ASP A 79 -23.40 -11.54 -28.03
CA ASP A 79 -24.55 -12.36 -27.67
C ASP A 79 -25.87 -11.60 -27.82
N ILE A 80 -25.91 -10.32 -27.45
CA ILE A 80 -27.03 -9.39 -27.76
C ILE A 80 -27.32 -9.40 -29.25
N LYS A 81 -26.28 -9.24 -30.11
CA LYS A 81 -26.46 -9.23 -31.56
C LYS A 81 -27.04 -10.54 -32.10
N LYS A 82 -26.57 -11.68 -31.59
CA LYS A 82 -27.11 -13.00 -31.96
C LYS A 82 -28.57 -13.16 -31.54
N LEU A 83 -28.89 -12.83 -30.29
CA LEU A 83 -30.24 -12.97 -29.76
C LEU A 83 -31.24 -12.04 -30.45
N LYS A 84 -30.82 -10.83 -30.85
CA LYS A 84 -31.64 -9.94 -31.68
C LYS A 84 -32.00 -10.57 -33.03
N GLY A 85 -31.06 -11.29 -33.67
CA GLY A 85 -31.32 -12.03 -34.91
C GLY A 85 -32.26 -13.23 -34.73
N ILE A 86 -32.18 -13.93 -33.60
CA ILE A 86 -33.06 -15.08 -33.30
C ILE A 86 -34.46 -14.63 -32.89
N ALA A 87 -34.57 -13.53 -32.12
CA ALA A 87 -35.83 -12.96 -31.68
C ALA A 87 -36.70 -12.51 -32.87
N THR A 88 -36.07 -12.04 -33.96
CA THR A 88 -36.76 -11.72 -35.21
C THR A 88 -37.26 -12.95 -35.98
N GLU A 89 -36.71 -14.14 -35.71
CA GLU A 89 -36.95 -15.34 -36.53
C GLU A 89 -37.92 -16.37 -35.90
N THR A 90 -37.91 -16.63 -34.58
CA THR A 90 -38.70 -17.80 -34.08
C THR A 90 -39.09 -17.87 -32.60
N ALA A 91 -38.68 -16.96 -31.70
CA ALA A 91 -39.03 -17.06 -30.28
C ALA A 91 -39.09 -15.69 -29.57
N VAL A 92 -40.30 -15.17 -29.33
CA VAL A 92 -40.52 -13.75 -28.96
C VAL A 92 -40.55 -13.49 -27.44
N GLY A 93 -40.86 -14.50 -26.59
CA GLY A 93 -41.00 -14.31 -25.13
C GLY A 93 -39.69 -14.44 -24.33
N THR A 94 -39.13 -15.65 -24.28
CA THR A 94 -37.93 -15.96 -23.47
C THR A 94 -36.69 -15.21 -23.98
N THR A 95 -36.57 -15.05 -25.30
CA THR A 95 -35.44 -14.34 -25.93
C THR A 95 -35.43 -12.86 -25.56
N ALA A 96 -36.60 -12.22 -25.44
CA ALA A 96 -36.72 -10.81 -25.06
C ALA A 96 -36.28 -10.57 -23.61
N GLY A 97 -36.64 -11.48 -22.69
CA GLY A 97 -36.19 -11.42 -21.29
C GLY A 97 -34.67 -11.54 -21.17
N THR A 98 -34.08 -12.54 -21.82
CA THR A 98 -32.62 -12.75 -21.85
C THR A 98 -31.89 -11.56 -22.50
N LEU A 99 -32.45 -11.00 -23.57
CA LEU A 99 -31.89 -9.84 -24.24
C LEU A 99 -31.83 -8.63 -23.32
N LYS A 100 -32.92 -8.34 -22.60
CA LYS A 100 -32.97 -7.25 -21.63
C LYS A 100 -31.90 -7.40 -20.55
N THR A 101 -31.77 -8.59 -19.96
CA THR A 101 -30.74 -8.88 -18.95
C THR A 101 -29.33 -8.67 -19.48
N LEU A 102 -29.04 -9.07 -20.72
CA LEU A 102 -27.73 -8.86 -21.33
C LEU A 102 -27.45 -7.38 -21.63
N GLU A 103 -28.45 -6.63 -22.06
CA GLU A 103 -28.35 -5.18 -22.27
C GLU A 103 -28.08 -4.44 -20.94
N GLU A 104 -28.80 -4.80 -19.88
CA GLU A 104 -28.57 -4.28 -18.52
C GLU A 104 -27.15 -4.62 -18.03
N ARG A 105 -26.70 -5.87 -18.20
CA ARG A 105 -25.33 -6.28 -17.86
C ARG A 105 -24.28 -5.52 -18.67
N SER A 106 -24.49 -5.35 -19.97
CA SER A 106 -23.58 -4.59 -20.83
C SER A 106 -23.48 -3.14 -20.36
N SER A 107 -24.60 -2.51 -20.00
CA SER A 107 -24.62 -1.14 -19.46
C SER A 107 -23.93 -1.04 -18.10
N ALA A 108 -24.09 -2.05 -17.24
CA ALA A 108 -23.40 -2.10 -15.95
C ALA A 108 -21.88 -2.21 -16.13
N ILE A 109 -21.40 -3.04 -17.06
CA ILE A 109 -19.99 -3.16 -17.40
C ILE A 109 -19.42 -1.83 -17.92
N ASP A 110 -20.17 -1.11 -18.76
CA ASP A 110 -19.78 0.23 -19.21
C ASP A 110 -19.63 1.22 -18.05
N GLY A 111 -20.56 1.17 -17.09
CA GLY A 111 -20.48 1.95 -15.85
C GLY A 111 -19.21 1.63 -15.05
N GLN A 112 -18.94 0.34 -14.82
CA GLN A 112 -17.75 -0.12 -14.09
C GLN A 112 -16.45 0.32 -14.77
N ILE A 113 -16.35 0.22 -16.09
CA ILE A 113 -15.18 0.70 -16.84
C ILE A 113 -15.00 2.21 -16.66
N LYS A 114 -16.10 2.98 -16.74
CA LYS A 114 -16.05 4.44 -16.55
C LYS A 114 -15.57 4.81 -15.15
N ASP A 115 -16.10 4.13 -14.13
CA ASP A 115 -15.72 4.35 -12.73
C ASP A 115 -14.24 4.01 -12.50
N LEU A 116 -13.75 2.90 -13.06
CA LEU A 116 -12.34 2.53 -12.98
C LEU A 116 -11.43 3.53 -13.69
N LYS A 117 -11.82 4.05 -14.87
CA LYS A 117 -11.08 5.09 -15.60
C LYS A 117 -11.06 6.43 -14.85
N ALA A 118 -12.05 6.69 -14.01
CA ALA A 118 -12.13 7.90 -13.20
C ALA A 118 -11.35 7.79 -11.87
N LYS A 119 -10.94 6.59 -11.46
CA LYS A 119 -10.12 6.42 -10.25
C LYS A 119 -8.75 7.03 -10.47
N GLN A 120 -8.37 7.93 -9.58
CA GLN A 120 -6.99 8.42 -9.53
C GLN A 120 -6.08 7.32 -8.99
N PRO A 121 -4.83 7.21 -9.51
CA PRO A 121 -3.82 6.37 -8.90
C PRO A 121 -3.61 6.74 -7.43
N GLU A 122 -3.25 5.75 -6.61
CA GLU A 122 -2.84 6.03 -5.23
C GLU A 122 -1.66 7.03 -5.22
N ASN A 123 -1.77 8.06 -4.37
CA ASN A 123 -0.70 9.03 -4.15
C ASN A 123 -0.03 8.75 -2.81
N TRP A 124 1.27 8.45 -2.87
CA TRP A 124 2.11 8.13 -1.71
C TRP A 124 3.11 9.27 -1.36
N ASP A 125 3.01 10.42 -2.03
CA ASP A 125 3.94 11.54 -1.87
C ASP A 125 3.95 12.09 -0.45
N GLU A 126 2.79 12.15 0.21
CA GLU A 126 2.68 12.62 1.59
C GLU A 126 3.38 11.68 2.58
N ALA A 127 3.29 10.37 2.34
CA ALA A 127 3.99 9.37 3.16
C ALA A 127 5.51 9.48 2.96
N VAL A 128 5.97 9.61 1.71
CA VAL A 128 7.39 9.82 1.39
C VAL A 128 7.91 11.14 1.99
N ARG A 129 7.09 12.19 1.97
CA ARG A 129 7.42 13.49 2.57
C ARG A 129 7.59 13.38 4.07
N THR A 130 6.68 12.70 4.76
CA THR A 130 6.73 12.46 6.22
C THR A 130 7.99 11.68 6.58
N ILE A 131 8.23 10.54 5.92
CA ILE A 131 9.44 9.72 6.15
C ILE A 131 10.72 10.55 5.91
N SER A 132 10.74 11.38 4.88
CA SER A 132 11.87 12.28 4.60
C SER A 132 12.06 13.39 5.62
N GLN A 133 11.00 13.82 6.32
CA GLN A 133 11.09 14.76 7.44
C GLN A 133 11.64 14.06 8.69
N ASP A 134 11.14 12.87 9.00
CA ASP A 134 11.61 12.07 10.15
C ASP A 134 13.10 11.74 10.02
N ILE A 135 13.55 11.32 8.82
CA ILE A 135 14.97 11.06 8.53
C ILE A 135 15.83 12.31 8.73
N ARG A 136 15.33 13.50 8.35
CA ARG A 136 16.05 14.76 8.60
C ARG A 136 16.14 15.08 10.09
N SER A 137 15.06 14.83 10.84
CA SER A 137 15.06 15.00 12.30
C SER A 137 16.07 14.07 12.97
N ILE A 138 16.08 12.79 12.60
CA ILE A 138 17.03 11.79 13.11
C ILE A 138 18.47 12.22 12.82
N ASN A 139 18.76 12.67 11.59
CA ASN A 139 20.11 13.14 11.24
C ASN A 139 20.53 14.38 12.04
N ALA A 140 19.61 15.32 12.28
CA ALA A 140 19.89 16.49 13.11
C ALA A 140 20.16 16.11 14.59
N GLU A 141 19.44 15.12 15.12
CA GLU A 141 19.69 14.59 16.46
C GLU A 141 21.05 13.90 16.57
N LEU A 142 21.43 13.10 15.55
CA LEU A 142 22.76 12.49 15.47
C LEU A 142 23.87 13.55 15.47
N ASP A 143 23.73 14.62 14.68
CA ASP A 143 24.68 15.72 14.64
C ASP A 143 24.80 16.43 15.98
N LYS A 144 23.68 16.63 16.68
CA LYS A 144 23.65 17.24 18.02
C LYS A 144 24.37 16.37 19.06
N ILE A 145 24.14 15.06 19.04
CA ILE A 145 24.84 14.12 19.92
C ILE A 145 26.34 14.19 19.67
N MET A 146 26.76 14.19 18.40
CA MET A 146 28.17 14.28 18.01
C MET A 146 28.83 15.59 18.40
N SER A 147 28.09 16.70 18.34
CA SER A 147 28.59 18.00 18.79
C SER A 147 28.82 18.04 20.30
N ASN A 148 28.01 17.35 21.10
CA ASN A 148 28.15 17.31 22.57
C ASN A 148 29.28 16.40 23.04
N LEU A 149 29.82 15.55 22.15
CA LEU A 149 30.93 14.63 22.42
C LEU A 149 32.30 15.19 22.00
N ARG A 150 32.33 16.39 21.41
CA ARG A 150 33.55 17.14 21.09
C ARG A 150 33.88 18.10 22.22
#